data_AF-A0AAJ6EF28-F1
#
_entry.id   AF-A0AAJ6EF28-F1
#
_cell.length_a   1.000
_cell.length_b   1.000
_cell.length_c   1.000
_cell.angle_alpha   90.00
_cell.angle_beta   90.00
_cell.angle_gamma   90.00
#
_symmetry.space_group_name_H-M   'P 1'
#
loop_
_entity.id
_entity.type
_entity.pdbx_description
1 polymer ?
#
loop_
_entity_poly.entity_id
_entity_poly.type
_entity_poly.pdbx_seq_one_letter_code
_entity_poly.pdbx_strand_id
1 'polypeptide(L)'
;MPSRAVTIVVFTILLVGRAMASDFSFDIEAHRGGRALMPENTLPAFANALSMGVDTLELDVGVTADGEVVVSHERGLNPDLARDANGAYVTTPDTPFVKLRLEEVKRYDVGRIRPDSAYARQFPDQHAVPGTRIPTLKEVFALVRKSGNGRVRFNIETKIDPDHPDESLGPQAFVSRLLGLIATEGFSDRVMIQSFDWRTLQLVQQQAPRIPTVYLTLQRGSAPTVALDKATSWTAGFSPADHAGSLPRTIKAAGGAIWSPYFGDVTAALITEAHALGLRVVVWTVNKPEDIAGMIEIGVDGIISDRPDLLRRVAGEKGIALPAGTPVEP
;
A
#
# COMPACT_ATOMS: atom_id res chain seq x y z
N MET A 1 15.16 56.72 50.27
CA MET A 1 14.45 55.99 49.20
C MET A 1 15.27 54.75 48.87
N PRO A 2 14.84 53.52 49.20
CA PRO A 2 15.64 52.34 48.90
C PRO A 2 15.33 51.86 47.47
N SER A 3 16.40 51.68 46.70
CA SER A 3 16.43 51.08 45.38
C SER A 3 15.94 49.62 45.44
N ARG A 4 14.83 49.32 44.76
CA ARG A 4 14.36 47.94 44.55
C ARG A 4 15.08 47.37 43.32
N ALA A 5 16.05 46.48 43.55
CA ALA A 5 16.60 45.62 42.51
C ALA A 5 15.53 44.58 42.12
N VAL A 6 15.14 44.57 40.85
CA VAL A 6 14.26 43.56 40.27
C VAL A 6 15.16 42.43 39.75
N THR A 7 15.17 41.30 40.44
CA THR A 7 15.81 40.07 39.94
C THR A 7 14.89 39.45 38.89
N ILE A 8 15.24 39.57 37.62
CA ILE A 8 14.58 38.84 36.53
C ILE A 8 15.20 37.43 36.50
N VAL A 9 14.45 36.44 36.96
CA VAL A 9 14.79 35.02 36.77
C VAL A 9 14.32 34.63 35.38
N VAL A 10 15.25 34.51 34.44
CA VAL A 10 14.99 33.95 33.11
C VAL A 10 14.96 32.43 33.26
N PHE A 11 13.76 31.84 33.23
CA PHE A 11 13.60 30.40 33.08
C PHE A 11 13.88 30.03 31.61
N THR A 12 15.09 29.58 31.33
CA THR A 12 15.40 28.90 30.07
C THR A 12 14.75 27.52 30.14
N ILE A 13 13.53 27.39 29.60
CA ILE A 13 12.93 26.09 29.34
C ILE A 13 13.73 25.45 28.21
N LEU A 14 14.68 24.57 28.56
CA LEU A 14 15.19 23.58 27.62
C LEU A 14 14.01 22.68 27.24
N LEU A 15 13.36 22.97 26.11
CA LEU A 15 12.62 21.94 25.39
C LEU A 15 13.65 20.93 24.91
N VAL A 16 13.90 19.92 25.73
CA VAL A 16 14.42 18.65 25.25
C VAL A 16 13.34 18.10 24.33
N GLY A 17 13.48 18.39 23.04
CA GLY A 17 12.73 17.69 22.01
C GLY A 17 13.04 16.23 22.19
N ARG A 18 12.09 15.46 22.73
CA ARG A 18 12.11 14.02 22.56
C ARG A 18 12.06 13.81 21.06
N ALA A 19 13.19 13.45 20.47
CA ALA A 19 13.18 12.68 19.25
C ALA A 19 12.18 11.54 19.49
N MET A 20 11.12 11.49 18.68
CA MET A 20 10.19 10.38 18.65
C MET A 20 10.99 9.17 18.18
N ALA A 21 11.69 8.51 19.10
CA ALA A 21 12.17 7.16 18.90
C ALA A 21 10.92 6.30 18.70
N SER A 22 10.78 5.82 17.47
CA SER A 22 9.95 4.72 16.98
C SER A 22 9.20 3.91 18.04
N ASP A 23 7.96 4.30 18.33
CA ASP A 23 6.95 3.42 18.96
C ASP A 23 5.82 3.17 17.95
N PHE A 24 6.18 2.84 16.71
CA PHE A 24 5.23 2.23 15.78
C PHE A 24 5.36 0.72 15.93
N SER A 25 4.26 0.08 16.34
CA SER A 25 4.12 -1.37 16.37
C SER A 25 4.32 -1.96 14.96
N PHE A 26 4.66 -3.25 14.93
CA PHE A 26 4.72 -4.04 13.71
C PHE A 26 3.45 -3.87 12.86
N ASP A 27 3.60 -3.64 11.56
CA ASP A 27 2.51 -3.33 10.61
C ASP A 27 1.91 -4.60 10.00
N ILE A 28 0.68 -4.94 10.36
CA ILE A 28 -0.08 -6.02 9.74
C ILE A 28 -0.90 -5.44 8.59
N GLU A 29 -0.46 -5.62 7.35
CA GLU A 29 -1.16 -5.12 6.17
C GLU A 29 -1.93 -6.22 5.43
N ALA A 30 -3.23 -5.99 5.22
CA ALA A 30 -4.08 -6.89 4.44
C ALA A 30 -3.96 -6.57 2.94
N HIS A 31 -3.17 -7.35 2.20
CA HIS A 31 -2.94 -7.16 0.76
C HIS A 31 -4.26 -7.27 -0.01
N ARG A 32 -4.67 -6.16 -0.65
CA ARG A 32 -5.96 -6.01 -1.33
C ARG A 32 -7.17 -6.40 -0.48
N GLY A 33 -7.08 -6.22 0.84
CA GLY A 33 -8.08 -6.64 1.82
C GLY A 33 -8.03 -8.12 2.25
N GLY A 34 -6.96 -8.85 1.91
CA GLY A 34 -6.83 -10.28 2.17
C GLY A 34 -7.30 -11.11 0.97
N ARG A 35 -6.65 -10.90 -0.18
CA ARG A 35 -6.99 -11.51 -1.48
C ARG A 35 -7.11 -13.05 -1.46
N ALA A 36 -6.42 -13.76 -0.57
CA ALA A 36 -6.58 -15.22 -0.50
C ALA A 36 -7.84 -15.66 0.28
N LEU A 37 -8.55 -14.73 0.92
CA LEU A 37 -9.75 -15.01 1.74
C LEU A 37 -11.04 -14.51 1.07
N MET A 38 -10.99 -13.33 0.45
CA MET A 38 -12.12 -12.64 -0.17
C MET A 38 -11.72 -12.08 -1.54
N PRO A 39 -12.67 -11.72 -2.42
CA PRO A 39 -12.36 -11.16 -3.74
C PRO A 39 -11.56 -9.86 -3.58
N GLU A 40 -10.39 -9.80 -4.19
CA GLU A 40 -9.41 -8.73 -3.96
C GLU A 40 -9.92 -7.33 -4.27
N ASN A 41 -9.44 -6.33 -3.52
CA ASN A 41 -9.73 -4.92 -3.78
C ASN A 41 -11.24 -4.60 -3.78
N THR A 42 -12.04 -5.36 -3.03
CA THR A 42 -13.49 -5.17 -2.92
C THR A 42 -13.93 -4.77 -1.51
N LEU A 43 -15.12 -4.16 -1.40
CA LEU A 43 -15.70 -3.82 -0.09
C LEU A 43 -15.84 -5.05 0.84
N PRO A 44 -16.29 -6.24 0.37
CA PRO A 44 -16.28 -7.45 1.20
C PRO A 44 -14.89 -7.84 1.73
N ALA A 45 -13.83 -7.71 0.93
CA ALA A 45 -12.47 -8.00 1.40
C ALA A 45 -12.03 -7.01 2.48
N PHE A 46 -12.21 -5.71 2.26
CA PHE A 46 -11.89 -4.70 3.27
C PHE A 46 -12.73 -4.85 4.55
N ALA A 47 -14.03 -5.18 4.43
CA ALA A 47 -14.90 -5.46 5.57
C ALA A 47 -14.40 -6.67 6.38
N ASN A 48 -13.97 -7.74 5.70
CA ASN A 48 -13.37 -8.91 6.34
C ASN A 48 -12.06 -8.57 7.07
N ALA A 49 -11.16 -7.80 6.44
CA ALA A 49 -9.92 -7.35 7.06
C ALA A 49 -10.17 -6.47 8.30
N LEU A 50 -11.13 -5.53 8.23
CA LEU A 50 -11.56 -4.71 9.37
C LEU A 50 -12.13 -5.58 10.50
N SER A 51 -12.96 -6.56 10.18
CA SER A 51 -13.56 -7.48 11.16
C SER A 51 -12.51 -8.33 11.88
N MET A 52 -11.46 -8.74 11.16
CA MET A 52 -10.33 -9.50 11.71
C MET A 52 -9.42 -8.64 12.60
N GLY A 53 -9.36 -7.34 12.30
CA GLY A 53 -8.46 -6.36 12.91
C GLY A 53 -7.11 -6.36 12.20
N VAL A 54 -6.80 -5.32 11.43
CA VAL A 54 -5.47 -5.14 10.81
C VAL A 54 -5.03 -3.70 11.03
N ASP A 55 -3.73 -3.44 10.94
CA ASP A 55 -3.20 -2.09 11.12
C ASP A 55 -3.42 -1.25 9.87
N THR A 56 -3.30 -1.88 8.69
CA THR A 56 -3.31 -1.20 7.41
C THR A 56 -4.10 -2.00 6.37
N LEU A 57 -4.98 -1.32 5.64
CA LEU A 57 -5.58 -1.84 4.41
C LEU A 57 -4.65 -1.48 3.25
N GLU A 58 -4.02 -2.49 2.66
CA GLU A 58 -3.23 -2.33 1.45
C GLU A 58 -4.18 -2.48 0.25
N LEU A 59 -4.05 -1.58 -0.74
CA LEU A 59 -4.91 -1.57 -1.91
C LEU A 59 -4.26 -0.85 -3.10
N ASP A 60 -4.76 -1.18 -4.28
CA ASP A 60 -4.29 -0.63 -5.54
C ASP A 60 -5.31 0.35 -6.12
N VAL A 61 -4.87 1.43 -6.76
CA VAL A 61 -5.77 2.37 -7.44
C VAL A 61 -5.45 2.59 -8.91
N GLY A 62 -6.51 2.83 -9.68
CA GLY A 62 -6.51 3.35 -11.05
C GLY A 62 -7.45 4.55 -11.18
N VAL A 63 -7.51 5.16 -12.36
CA VAL A 63 -8.37 6.32 -12.62
C VAL A 63 -9.21 6.09 -13.88
N THR A 64 -10.51 6.42 -13.80
CA THR A 64 -11.46 6.29 -14.92
C THR A 64 -11.39 7.46 -15.90
N ALA A 65 -12.02 7.34 -17.07
CA ALA A 65 -12.11 8.40 -18.08
C ALA A 65 -12.80 9.68 -17.58
N ASP A 66 -13.75 9.55 -16.64
CA ASP A 66 -14.40 10.66 -15.93
C ASP A 66 -13.68 11.07 -14.63
N GLY A 67 -12.50 10.49 -14.38
CA GLY A 67 -11.55 10.88 -13.35
C GLY A 67 -11.74 10.19 -11.99
N GLU A 68 -12.72 9.30 -11.83
CA GLU A 68 -12.97 8.62 -10.56
C GLU A 68 -11.81 7.68 -10.20
N VAL A 69 -11.40 7.70 -8.92
CA VAL A 69 -10.33 6.82 -8.42
C VAL A 69 -10.95 5.48 -8.03
N VAL A 70 -10.70 4.46 -8.84
CA VAL A 70 -11.18 3.08 -8.65
C VAL A 70 -10.12 2.22 -7.98
N VAL A 71 -10.55 1.22 -7.22
CA VAL A 71 -9.67 0.31 -6.49
C VAL A 71 -9.54 -1.00 -7.28
N SER A 72 -8.38 -1.23 -7.87
CA SER A 72 -8.08 -2.39 -8.70
C SER A 72 -6.58 -2.51 -8.93
N HIS A 73 -6.10 -3.75 -8.99
CA HIS A 73 -4.68 -4.04 -9.18
C HIS A 73 -4.21 -3.79 -10.62
N GLU A 74 -5.02 -4.16 -11.60
CA GLU A 74 -4.70 -3.94 -12.99
C GLU A 74 -5.05 -2.51 -13.40
N ARG A 75 -4.44 -2.02 -14.47
CA ARG A 75 -4.80 -0.73 -15.08
C ARG A 75 -6.10 -0.79 -15.89
N GLY A 76 -6.68 -1.98 -16.04
CA GLY A 76 -7.91 -2.26 -16.78
C GLY A 76 -8.71 -3.41 -16.15
N LEU A 77 -9.65 -3.95 -16.91
CA LEU A 77 -10.51 -5.04 -16.46
C LEU A 77 -9.77 -6.38 -16.52
N ASN A 78 -9.44 -6.94 -15.36
CA ASN A 78 -8.75 -8.22 -15.28
C ASN A 78 -9.63 -9.38 -15.83
N PRO A 79 -9.19 -10.12 -16.86
CA PRO A 79 -9.97 -11.20 -17.47
C PRO A 79 -10.20 -12.39 -16.53
N ASP A 80 -9.35 -12.61 -15.53
CA ASP A 80 -9.55 -13.64 -14.52
C ASP A 80 -10.54 -13.24 -13.42
N LEU A 81 -10.98 -11.97 -13.37
CA LEU A 81 -11.84 -11.47 -12.30
C LEU A 81 -13.17 -10.90 -12.82
N ALA A 82 -13.11 -10.04 -13.83
CA ALA A 82 -14.25 -9.24 -14.27
C ALA A 82 -15.20 -10.04 -15.17
N ARG A 83 -16.47 -10.09 -14.77
CA ARG A 83 -17.58 -10.66 -15.54
C ARG A 83 -18.60 -9.61 -15.92
N ASP A 84 -19.11 -9.69 -17.14
CA ASP A 84 -20.20 -8.83 -17.61
C ASP A 84 -21.56 -9.21 -16.98
N ALA A 85 -22.61 -8.48 -17.35
CA ALA A 85 -23.97 -8.73 -16.87
C ALA A 85 -24.55 -10.09 -17.31
N ASN A 86 -23.98 -10.73 -18.34
CA ASN A 86 -24.35 -12.06 -18.80
C ASN A 86 -23.55 -13.16 -18.09
N GLY A 87 -22.63 -12.79 -17.20
CA GLY A 87 -21.74 -13.71 -16.49
C GLY A 87 -20.51 -14.15 -17.28
N ALA A 88 -20.27 -13.58 -18.46
CA ALA A 88 -19.09 -13.89 -19.27
C ALA A 88 -17.87 -13.11 -18.75
N TYR A 89 -16.76 -13.81 -18.54
CA TYR A 89 -15.49 -13.17 -18.20
C TYR A 89 -14.97 -12.33 -19.36
N VAL A 90 -14.39 -11.17 -19.05
CA VAL A 90 -13.76 -10.34 -20.09
C VAL A 90 -12.57 -11.07 -20.74
N THR A 91 -12.30 -10.74 -21.99
CA THR A 91 -11.23 -11.31 -22.80
C THR A 91 -10.18 -10.24 -23.11
N THR A 92 -8.94 -10.67 -23.40
CA THR A 92 -7.86 -9.76 -23.78
C THR A 92 -7.93 -9.38 -25.27
N PRO A 93 -7.45 -8.18 -25.67
CA PRO A 93 -6.96 -7.11 -24.79
C PRO A 93 -8.12 -6.43 -24.06
N ASP A 94 -7.96 -6.22 -22.76
CA ASP A 94 -8.94 -5.51 -21.94
C ASP A 94 -8.78 -3.99 -22.08
N THR A 95 -9.84 -3.25 -21.75
CA THR A 95 -9.85 -1.79 -21.88
C THR A 95 -9.31 -1.15 -20.60
N PRO A 96 -8.27 -0.30 -20.68
CA PRO A 96 -7.77 0.44 -19.52
C PRO A 96 -8.85 1.32 -18.89
N PHE A 97 -8.80 1.48 -17.56
CA PHE A 97 -9.78 2.29 -16.83
C PHE A 97 -9.83 3.74 -17.32
N VAL A 98 -8.70 4.32 -17.75
CA VAL A 98 -8.66 5.69 -18.30
C VAL A 98 -9.47 5.87 -19.60
N LYS A 99 -9.98 4.78 -20.19
CA LYS A 99 -10.87 4.78 -21.35
C LYS A 99 -12.32 4.41 -21.02
N LEU A 100 -12.61 4.08 -19.77
CA LEU A 100 -13.95 3.69 -19.28
C LEU A 100 -14.45 4.73 -18.27
N ARG A 101 -15.73 5.12 -18.36
CA ARG A 101 -16.40 5.91 -17.32
C ARG A 101 -16.70 5.04 -16.11
N LEU A 102 -16.84 5.63 -14.92
CA LEU A 102 -17.14 4.87 -13.70
C LEU A 102 -18.41 4.02 -13.85
N GLU A 103 -19.44 4.57 -14.51
CA GLU A 103 -20.69 3.85 -14.76
C GLU A 103 -20.51 2.56 -15.58
N GLU A 104 -19.50 2.50 -16.45
CA GLU A 104 -19.16 1.33 -17.26
C GLU A 104 -18.36 0.32 -16.42
N VAL A 105 -17.39 0.80 -15.64
CA VAL A 105 -16.62 -0.02 -14.70
C VAL A 105 -17.53 -0.72 -13.70
N LYS A 106 -18.55 -0.02 -13.17
CA LYS A 106 -19.51 -0.54 -12.19
C LYS A 106 -20.46 -1.62 -12.74
N ARG A 107 -20.45 -1.92 -14.04
CA ARG A 107 -21.25 -3.00 -14.63
C ARG A 107 -20.65 -4.38 -14.37
N TYR A 108 -19.35 -4.45 -14.08
CA TYR A 108 -18.63 -5.71 -13.96
C TYR A 108 -18.70 -6.31 -12.56
N ASP A 109 -18.98 -7.60 -12.49
CA ASP A 109 -18.89 -8.42 -11.28
C ASP A 109 -17.46 -8.97 -11.15
N VAL A 110 -16.79 -8.60 -10.06
CA VAL A 110 -15.43 -9.04 -9.69
C VAL A 110 -15.42 -9.96 -8.47
N GLY A 111 -16.59 -10.44 -8.04
CA GLY A 111 -16.76 -11.23 -6.83
C GLY A 111 -16.38 -12.70 -6.95
N ARG A 112 -15.92 -13.16 -8.11
CA ARG A 112 -15.52 -14.56 -8.31
C ARG A 112 -14.42 -14.68 -9.36
N ILE A 113 -13.28 -15.22 -8.95
CA ILE A 113 -12.20 -15.59 -9.88
C ILE A 113 -12.71 -16.60 -10.92
N ARG A 114 -12.28 -16.44 -12.18
CA ARG A 114 -12.46 -17.40 -13.28
C ARG A 114 -11.96 -18.78 -12.85
N PRO A 115 -12.85 -19.78 -12.64
CA PRO A 115 -12.49 -21.03 -11.96
C PRO A 115 -11.34 -21.80 -12.60
N ASP A 116 -11.24 -21.78 -13.94
CA ASP A 116 -10.25 -22.58 -14.69
C ASP A 116 -8.92 -21.83 -14.90
N SER A 117 -8.81 -20.59 -14.43
CA SER A 117 -7.63 -19.76 -14.63
C SER A 117 -6.41 -20.24 -13.82
N ALA A 118 -5.22 -19.85 -14.29
CA ALA A 118 -4.01 -19.99 -13.48
C ALA A 118 -4.07 -19.16 -12.20
N TYR A 119 -4.83 -18.06 -12.21
CA TYR A 119 -5.06 -17.21 -11.06
C TYR A 119 -5.85 -17.93 -9.95
N ALA A 120 -6.94 -18.62 -10.30
CA ALA A 120 -7.75 -19.37 -9.34
C ALA A 120 -6.94 -20.43 -8.58
N ARG A 121 -5.98 -21.08 -9.25
CA ARG A 121 -5.11 -22.09 -8.62
C ARG A 121 -4.22 -21.52 -7.52
N GLN A 122 -3.96 -20.22 -7.52
CA GLN A 122 -3.16 -19.55 -6.47
C GLN A 122 -3.99 -19.27 -5.21
N PHE A 123 -5.32 -19.22 -5.33
CA PHE A 123 -6.24 -18.85 -4.24
C PHE A 123 -7.37 -19.87 -4.07
N PRO A 124 -7.05 -21.15 -3.77
CA PRO A 124 -8.06 -22.21 -3.67
C PRO A 124 -9.07 -21.99 -2.53
N ASP A 125 -8.68 -21.23 -1.51
CA ASP A 125 -9.49 -20.98 -0.31
C ASP A 125 -10.31 -19.68 -0.39
N GLN A 126 -10.20 -18.90 -1.48
CA GLN A 126 -10.89 -17.61 -1.57
C GLN A 126 -12.41 -17.82 -1.62
N HIS A 127 -13.13 -17.15 -0.73
CA HIS A 127 -14.58 -17.16 -0.72
C HIS A 127 -15.14 -16.23 -1.79
N ALA A 128 -15.93 -16.78 -2.73
CA ALA A 128 -16.58 -15.97 -3.75
C ALA A 128 -17.78 -15.19 -3.18
N VAL A 129 -17.94 -13.94 -3.60
CA VAL A 129 -19.08 -13.07 -3.26
C VAL A 129 -19.69 -12.54 -4.56
N PRO A 130 -20.46 -13.34 -5.31
CA PRO A 130 -21.07 -12.90 -6.58
C PRO A 130 -21.93 -11.65 -6.38
N GLY A 131 -21.95 -10.79 -7.40
CA GLY A 131 -22.59 -9.48 -7.34
C GLY A 131 -21.68 -8.35 -6.86
N THR A 132 -20.44 -8.65 -6.45
CA THR A 132 -19.49 -7.62 -5.99
C THR A 132 -18.96 -6.79 -7.16
N ARG A 133 -18.93 -5.47 -7.00
CA ARG A 133 -18.43 -4.50 -8.00
C ARG A 133 -17.07 -3.95 -7.60
N ILE A 134 -16.32 -3.46 -8.58
CA ILE A 134 -15.09 -2.68 -8.36
C ILE A 134 -15.48 -1.42 -7.56
N PRO A 135 -14.92 -1.18 -6.36
CA PRO A 135 -15.21 0.01 -5.59
C PRO A 135 -14.38 1.21 -6.06
N THR A 136 -14.86 2.40 -5.74
CA THR A 136 -14.09 3.63 -5.72
C THR A 136 -13.34 3.73 -4.39
N LEU A 137 -12.23 4.46 -4.36
CA LEU A 137 -11.52 4.72 -3.11
C LEU A 137 -12.41 5.46 -2.09
N LYS A 138 -13.33 6.31 -2.58
CA LYS A 138 -14.34 6.98 -1.77
C LYS A 138 -15.27 5.99 -1.04
N GLU A 139 -15.72 4.94 -1.71
CA GLU A 139 -16.55 3.90 -1.08
C GLU A 139 -15.76 3.11 -0.02
N VAL A 140 -14.47 2.84 -0.25
CA VAL A 140 -13.61 2.20 0.76
C VAL A 140 -13.45 3.10 1.99
N PHE A 141 -13.22 4.40 1.83
CA PHE A 141 -13.20 5.34 2.94
C PHE A 141 -14.55 5.42 3.68
N ALA A 142 -15.67 5.39 2.96
CA ALA A 142 -17.00 5.34 3.56
C ALA A 142 -17.22 4.07 4.40
N LEU A 143 -16.77 2.90 3.92
CA LEU A 143 -16.82 1.64 4.67
C LEU A 143 -16.06 1.73 6.00
N VAL A 144 -14.87 2.33 5.98
CA VAL A 144 -14.05 2.49 7.20
C VAL A 144 -14.66 3.50 8.18
N ARG A 145 -15.33 4.55 7.70
CA ARG A 145 -16.13 5.42 8.58
C ARG A 145 -17.31 4.66 9.19
N LYS A 146 -18.01 3.84 8.39
CA LYS A 146 -19.15 3.01 8.82
C LYS A 146 -18.75 2.00 9.90
N SER A 147 -17.55 1.43 9.84
CA SER A 147 -17.05 0.51 10.87
C SER A 147 -16.70 1.17 12.21
N GLY A 148 -16.66 2.52 12.25
CA GLY A 148 -16.20 3.26 13.42
C GLY A 148 -14.70 3.16 13.66
N ASN A 149 -13.93 2.60 12.72
CA ASN A 149 -12.49 2.41 12.90
C ASN A 149 -11.72 3.72 12.70
N GLY A 150 -11.34 4.34 13.81
CA GLY A 150 -10.55 5.57 13.85
C GLY A 150 -9.04 5.39 13.67
N ARG A 151 -8.52 4.15 13.61
CA ARG A 151 -7.07 3.86 13.70
C ARG A 151 -6.47 3.22 12.45
N VAL A 152 -7.23 2.42 11.72
CA VAL A 152 -6.73 1.69 10.56
C VAL A 152 -6.18 2.65 9.50
N ARG A 153 -5.01 2.33 8.98
CA ARG A 153 -4.31 3.10 7.95
C ARG A 153 -4.55 2.51 6.57
N PHE A 154 -4.06 3.19 5.55
CA PHE A 154 -4.08 2.72 4.17
C PHE A 154 -2.69 2.82 3.56
N ASN A 155 -2.29 1.78 2.87
CA ASN A 155 -1.13 1.78 2.00
C ASN A 155 -1.64 1.68 0.55
N ILE A 156 -1.64 2.81 -0.15
CA ILE A 156 -2.34 2.97 -1.44
C ILE A 156 -1.32 2.94 -2.57
N GLU A 157 -1.41 1.94 -3.46
CA GLU A 157 -0.53 1.82 -4.62
C GLU A 157 -1.06 2.60 -5.83
N THR A 158 -0.25 3.51 -6.39
CA THR A 158 -0.54 4.08 -7.72
C THR A 158 -0.12 3.11 -8.82
N LYS A 159 -1.09 2.49 -9.50
CA LYS A 159 -0.85 1.56 -10.63
C LYS A 159 -0.58 2.32 -11.92
N ILE A 160 0.67 2.72 -12.06
CA ILE A 160 1.26 3.27 -13.26
C ILE A 160 2.37 2.30 -13.68
N ASP A 161 2.60 2.19 -14.98
CA ASP A 161 3.84 1.59 -15.45
C ASP A 161 4.45 2.43 -16.60
N PRO A 162 5.74 2.78 -16.47
CA PRO A 162 6.43 3.69 -17.37
C PRO A 162 6.55 3.16 -18.80
N ASP A 163 6.47 1.85 -18.99
CA ASP A 163 6.62 1.19 -20.29
C ASP A 163 5.28 1.09 -21.04
N HIS A 164 4.16 1.40 -20.37
CA HIS A 164 2.80 1.45 -20.93
C HIS A 164 2.03 2.72 -20.49
N PRO A 165 2.50 3.92 -20.90
CA PRO A 165 1.98 5.19 -20.42
C PRO A 165 0.51 5.47 -20.79
N ASP A 166 -0.02 4.83 -21.84
CA ASP A 166 -1.39 5.04 -22.34
C ASP A 166 -2.45 4.23 -21.56
N GLU A 167 -2.04 3.38 -20.62
CA GLU A 167 -2.93 2.55 -19.80
C GLU A 167 -3.36 3.25 -18.50
N SER A 168 -2.85 4.45 -18.22
CA SER A 168 -3.17 5.21 -17.00
C SER A 168 -3.04 6.72 -17.22
N LEU A 169 -3.39 7.54 -16.22
CA LEU A 169 -3.04 8.96 -16.24
C LEU A 169 -1.53 9.10 -16.08
N GLY A 170 -0.94 10.15 -16.67
CA GLY A 170 0.46 10.49 -16.38
C GLY A 170 0.69 10.78 -14.89
N PRO A 171 1.93 10.59 -14.36
CA PRO A 171 2.22 10.66 -12.92
C PRO A 171 1.69 11.92 -12.21
N GLN A 172 1.87 13.10 -12.80
CA GLN A 172 1.40 14.38 -12.25
C GLN A 172 -0.12 14.41 -12.05
N ALA A 173 -0.87 14.04 -13.09
CA ALA A 173 -2.32 14.06 -13.08
C ALA A 173 -2.88 13.00 -12.12
N PHE A 174 -2.28 11.80 -12.11
CA PHE A 174 -2.64 10.72 -11.19
C PHE A 174 -2.47 11.18 -9.73
N VAL A 175 -1.27 11.62 -9.35
CA VAL A 175 -0.96 12.04 -7.97
C VAL A 175 -1.86 13.19 -7.53
N SER A 176 -2.05 14.20 -8.40
CA SER A 176 -2.91 15.34 -8.08
C SER A 176 -4.36 14.90 -7.80
N ARG A 177 -4.91 13.96 -8.61
CA ARG A 177 -6.27 13.43 -8.42
C ARG A 177 -6.37 12.63 -7.12
N LEU A 178 -5.42 11.75 -6.86
CA LEU A 178 -5.40 10.91 -5.66
C LEU A 178 -5.28 11.74 -4.37
N LEU A 179 -4.31 12.66 -4.32
CA LEU A 179 -4.11 13.54 -3.16
C LEU A 179 -5.32 14.46 -2.92
N GLY A 180 -5.92 14.99 -3.99
CA GLY A 180 -7.14 15.79 -3.90
C GLY A 180 -8.31 15.02 -3.28
N LEU A 181 -8.50 13.76 -3.68
CA LEU A 181 -9.52 12.89 -3.10
C LEU A 181 -9.22 12.57 -1.62
N ILE A 182 -7.98 12.19 -1.29
CA ILE A 182 -7.57 11.89 0.10
C ILE A 182 -7.82 13.09 1.02
N ALA A 183 -7.48 14.30 0.58
CA ALA A 183 -7.70 15.53 1.33
C ALA A 183 -9.20 15.83 1.48
N THR A 184 -9.98 15.70 0.40
CA THR A 184 -11.44 15.93 0.42
C THR A 184 -12.16 14.98 1.37
N GLU A 185 -11.71 13.73 1.44
CA GLU A 185 -12.26 12.70 2.32
C GLU A 185 -11.68 12.79 3.75
N GLY A 186 -10.68 13.64 4.01
CA GLY A 186 -10.12 13.84 5.35
C GLY A 186 -9.30 12.66 5.86
N PHE A 187 -8.62 11.94 4.97
CA PHE A 187 -7.81 10.75 5.32
C PHE A 187 -6.29 11.00 5.29
N SER A 188 -5.84 12.23 5.07
CA SER A 188 -4.41 12.56 4.90
C SER A 188 -3.50 12.06 6.04
N ASP A 189 -3.99 12.02 7.28
CA ASP A 189 -3.22 11.57 8.44
C ASP A 189 -3.20 10.04 8.63
N ARG A 190 -3.89 9.28 7.77
CA ARG A 190 -3.99 7.81 7.85
C ARG A 190 -3.56 7.08 6.58
N VAL A 191 -3.02 7.79 5.60
CA VAL A 191 -2.61 7.23 4.31
C VAL A 191 -1.09 7.31 4.18
N MET A 192 -0.51 6.26 3.62
CA MET A 192 0.79 6.27 2.95
C MET A 192 0.59 5.89 1.48
N ILE A 193 1.47 6.37 0.61
CA ILE A 193 1.41 6.10 -0.83
C ILE A 193 2.59 5.21 -1.21
N GLN A 194 2.29 4.09 -1.85
CA GLN A 194 3.28 3.18 -2.41
C GLN A 194 3.28 3.20 -3.94
N SER A 195 4.42 2.92 -4.54
CA SER A 195 4.50 2.70 -5.99
C SER A 195 5.84 2.06 -6.39
N PHE A 196 5.80 1.28 -7.47
CA PHE A 196 7.00 0.92 -8.22
C PHE A 196 7.54 2.06 -9.07
N ASP A 197 6.67 2.93 -9.60
CA ASP A 197 7.10 4.10 -10.35
C ASP A 197 7.39 5.25 -9.39
N TRP A 198 8.67 5.42 -9.07
CA TRP A 198 9.15 6.39 -8.10
C TRP A 198 8.85 7.84 -8.50
N ARG A 199 8.50 8.11 -9.77
CA ARG A 199 8.09 9.45 -10.20
C ARG A 199 6.84 9.89 -9.45
N THR A 200 5.91 8.97 -9.17
CA THR A 200 4.71 9.26 -8.38
C THR A 200 5.07 9.64 -6.94
N LEU A 201 6.03 8.94 -6.33
CA LEU A 201 6.48 9.18 -4.96
C LEU A 201 7.20 10.53 -4.81
N GLN A 202 8.04 10.90 -5.80
CA GLN A 202 8.65 12.23 -5.85
C GLN A 202 7.59 13.34 -5.88
N LEU A 203 6.52 13.15 -6.65
CA LEU A 203 5.41 14.09 -6.74
C LEU A 203 4.60 14.16 -5.43
N VAL A 204 4.39 13.03 -4.75
CA VAL A 204 3.75 13.02 -3.43
C VAL A 204 4.58 13.78 -2.40
N GLN A 205 5.90 13.56 -2.35
CA GLN A 205 6.79 14.30 -1.45
C GLN A 205 6.76 15.81 -1.70
N GLN A 206 6.64 16.24 -2.96
CA GLN A 206 6.54 17.66 -3.32
C GLN A 206 5.18 18.27 -2.94
N GLN A 207 4.08 17.56 -3.19
CA GLN A 207 2.73 18.10 -3.06
C GLN A 207 2.11 17.90 -1.67
N ALA A 208 2.50 16.83 -0.97
CA ALA A 208 1.98 16.43 0.33
C ALA A 208 3.08 15.81 1.21
N PRO A 209 4.12 16.58 1.61
CA PRO A 209 5.30 16.07 2.32
C PRO A 209 5.04 15.40 3.67
N ARG A 210 3.82 15.53 4.23
CA ARG A 210 3.41 14.84 5.46
C ARG A 210 2.92 13.41 5.23
N ILE A 211 2.55 13.06 4.00
CA ILE A 211 2.10 11.71 3.64
C ILE A 211 3.35 10.87 3.38
N PRO A 212 3.59 9.78 4.13
CA PRO A 212 4.75 8.93 3.92
C PRO A 212 4.71 8.26 2.53
N THR A 213 5.87 8.16 1.90
CA THR A 213 6.06 7.43 0.64
C THR A 213 6.77 6.10 0.86
N VAL A 214 6.22 5.04 0.26
CA VAL A 214 6.65 3.65 0.35
C VAL A 214 7.21 3.21 -1.00
N TYR A 215 8.50 2.90 -1.03
CA TYR A 215 9.22 2.59 -2.27
C TYR A 215 9.17 1.09 -2.54
N LEU A 216 8.34 0.68 -3.50
CA LEU A 216 8.26 -0.73 -3.92
C LEU A 216 9.48 -1.08 -4.78
N THR A 217 10.04 -2.27 -4.54
CA THR A 217 11.17 -2.79 -5.34
C THR A 217 11.01 -4.28 -5.62
N LEU A 218 11.27 -4.68 -6.86
CA LEU A 218 11.39 -6.07 -7.28
C LEU A 218 12.69 -6.22 -8.08
N GLN A 219 13.68 -6.92 -7.52
CA GLN A 219 15.00 -7.08 -8.16
C GLN A 219 15.05 -8.29 -9.09
N ARG A 220 14.22 -9.30 -8.85
CA ARG A 220 14.21 -10.57 -9.59
C ARG A 220 12.80 -10.98 -10.00
N GLY A 221 12.69 -11.88 -10.97
CA GLY A 221 11.41 -12.40 -11.47
C GLY A 221 11.16 -12.04 -12.92
N SER A 222 9.90 -12.14 -13.36
CA SER A 222 9.53 -11.92 -14.76
C SER A 222 9.54 -10.46 -15.21
N ALA A 223 9.44 -9.51 -14.27
CA ALA A 223 9.41 -8.07 -14.56
C ALA A 223 10.10 -7.27 -13.43
N PRO A 224 11.44 -7.34 -13.31
CA PRO A 224 12.16 -6.56 -12.31
C PRO A 224 12.01 -5.06 -12.57
N THR A 225 11.79 -4.28 -11.51
CA THR A 225 11.60 -2.83 -11.58
C THR A 225 12.87 -2.06 -11.22
N VAL A 226 13.80 -2.70 -10.52
CA VAL A 226 15.07 -2.09 -10.08
C VAL A 226 16.27 -2.94 -10.50
N ALA A 227 17.42 -2.29 -10.68
CA ALA A 227 18.73 -2.92 -10.90
C ALA A 227 19.75 -2.32 -9.94
N LEU A 228 20.75 -3.08 -9.50
CA LEU A 228 21.73 -2.61 -8.51
C LEU A 228 22.87 -1.76 -9.12
N ASP A 229 23.00 -1.76 -10.44
CA ASP A 229 24.12 -1.15 -11.18
C ASP A 229 23.70 0.02 -12.08
N LYS A 230 22.41 0.40 -12.08
CA LYS A 230 21.88 1.50 -12.89
C LYS A 230 20.49 1.95 -12.44
N ALA A 231 20.10 3.15 -12.86
CA ALA A 231 18.70 3.56 -12.85
C ALA A 231 17.87 2.78 -13.88
N THR A 232 16.58 2.62 -13.63
CA THR A 232 15.61 2.03 -14.57
C THR A 232 14.55 3.07 -14.96
N SER A 233 13.63 2.72 -15.87
CA SER A 233 12.46 3.56 -16.18
C SER A 233 11.55 3.79 -14.96
N TRP A 234 11.69 2.97 -13.91
CA TRP A 234 10.88 2.98 -12.70
C TRP A 234 11.45 3.84 -11.58
N THR A 235 12.77 4.04 -11.53
CA THR A 235 13.44 4.66 -10.37
C THR A 235 13.55 6.18 -10.44
N ALA A 236 12.79 6.85 -11.32
CA ALA A 236 12.81 8.31 -11.47
C ALA A 236 14.22 8.92 -11.63
N GLY A 237 15.15 8.16 -12.23
CA GLY A 237 16.55 8.58 -12.42
C GLY A 237 17.49 8.29 -11.25
N PHE A 238 16.99 7.80 -10.11
CA PHE A 238 17.83 7.37 -9.00
C PHE A 238 18.49 6.03 -9.34
N SER A 239 19.82 6.00 -9.29
CA SER A 239 20.63 4.84 -9.64
C SER A 239 21.29 4.24 -8.40
N PRO A 240 21.08 2.96 -8.08
CA PRO A 240 21.82 2.33 -6.99
C PRO A 240 23.34 2.29 -7.20
N ALA A 241 23.84 2.43 -8.43
CA ALA A 241 25.27 2.57 -8.69
C ALA A 241 25.89 3.79 -7.99
N ASP A 242 25.13 4.88 -7.86
CA ASP A 242 25.57 6.11 -7.18
C ASP A 242 25.63 5.94 -5.65
N HIS A 243 25.16 4.80 -5.16
CA HIS A 243 25.03 4.45 -3.75
C HIS A 243 25.68 3.11 -3.41
N ALA A 244 26.70 2.70 -4.18
CA ALA A 244 27.44 1.45 -4.03
C ALA A 244 26.54 0.20 -4.10
N GLY A 245 25.52 0.23 -4.94
CA GLY A 245 24.55 -0.85 -5.13
C GLY A 245 23.55 -1.04 -3.99
N SER A 246 23.48 -0.12 -3.01
CA SER A 246 22.54 -0.22 -1.89
C SER A 246 21.18 0.40 -2.21
N LEU A 247 20.14 -0.42 -2.29
CA LEU A 247 18.75 0.05 -2.40
C LEU A 247 18.31 0.91 -1.20
N PRO A 248 18.59 0.54 0.07
CA PRO A 248 18.28 1.41 1.21
C PRO A 248 18.88 2.82 1.08
N ARG A 249 20.15 2.95 0.69
CA ARG A 249 20.78 4.26 0.49
C ARG A 249 20.15 5.04 -0.66
N THR A 250 19.83 4.35 -1.75
CA THR A 250 19.18 4.96 -2.92
C THR A 250 17.79 5.50 -2.57
N ILE A 251 16.99 4.71 -1.85
CA ILE A 251 15.64 5.12 -1.40
C ILE A 251 15.75 6.27 -0.42
N LYS A 252 16.73 6.24 0.49
CA LYS A 252 16.97 7.36 1.40
C LYS A 252 17.34 8.64 0.66
N ALA A 253 18.20 8.55 -0.36
CA ALA A 253 18.58 9.68 -1.21
C ALA A 253 17.39 10.22 -2.02
N ALA A 254 16.46 9.34 -2.40
CA ALA A 254 15.20 9.71 -3.04
C ALA A 254 14.15 10.28 -2.07
N GLY A 255 14.46 10.45 -0.77
CA GLY A 255 13.54 11.01 0.22
C GLY A 255 12.53 10.03 0.80
N GLY A 256 12.67 8.72 0.52
CA GLY A 256 11.76 7.69 0.99
C GLY A 256 11.69 7.58 2.52
N ALA A 257 10.52 7.19 3.02
CA ALA A 257 10.28 6.92 4.44
C ALA A 257 10.25 5.41 4.73
N ILE A 258 9.77 4.63 3.77
CA ILE A 258 9.55 3.18 3.91
C ILE A 258 10.09 2.52 2.64
N TRP A 259 10.87 1.47 2.81
CA TRP A 259 11.27 0.55 1.74
C TRP A 259 10.36 -0.67 1.77
N SER A 260 9.78 -1.03 0.63
CA SER A 260 8.89 -2.19 0.52
C SER A 260 9.38 -3.17 -0.57
N PRO A 261 10.33 -4.05 -0.22
CA PRO A 261 10.85 -5.04 -1.16
C PRO A 261 9.97 -6.30 -1.23
N TYR A 262 10.06 -6.99 -2.36
CA TYR A 262 9.69 -8.40 -2.41
C TYR A 262 10.45 -9.16 -1.33
N PHE A 263 9.77 -9.98 -0.53
CA PHE A 263 10.37 -10.62 0.65
C PHE A 263 11.58 -11.51 0.31
N GLY A 264 11.63 -12.08 -0.89
CA GLY A 264 12.78 -12.87 -1.35
C GLY A 264 14.03 -12.04 -1.64
N ASP A 265 13.91 -10.71 -1.71
CA ASP A 265 14.99 -9.76 -2.02
C ASP A 265 15.68 -9.15 -0.79
N VAL A 266 15.22 -9.49 0.42
CA VAL A 266 15.73 -8.87 1.66
C VAL A 266 16.63 -9.82 2.46
N THR A 267 17.54 -9.24 3.23
CA THR A 267 18.38 -9.93 4.22
C THR A 267 18.41 -9.12 5.51
N ALA A 268 18.77 -9.75 6.64
CA ALA A 268 18.94 -9.04 7.92
C ALA A 268 19.95 -7.88 7.84
N ALA A 269 20.99 -8.01 7.01
CA ALA A 269 21.97 -6.95 6.79
C ALA A 269 21.36 -5.73 6.07
N LEU A 270 20.51 -5.97 5.07
CA LEU A 270 19.79 -4.90 4.37
C LEU A 270 18.77 -4.22 5.27
N ILE A 271 18.10 -4.96 6.15
CA ILE A 271 17.17 -4.41 7.16
C ILE A 271 17.94 -3.51 8.13
N THR A 272 19.07 -4.00 8.66
CA THR A 272 19.94 -3.23 9.56
C THR A 272 20.42 -1.93 8.89
N GLU A 273 20.82 -1.99 7.62
CA GLU A 273 21.21 -0.79 6.85
C GLU A 273 20.05 0.19 6.68
N ALA A 274 18.85 -0.31 6.33
CA ALA A 274 17.66 0.52 6.18
C ALA A 274 17.28 1.22 7.49
N HIS A 275 17.29 0.50 8.61
CA HIS A 275 17.04 1.05 9.94
C HIS A 275 18.08 2.11 10.33
N ALA A 276 19.36 1.87 10.04
CA ALA A 276 20.42 2.85 10.30
C ALA A 276 20.24 4.16 9.50
N LEU A 277 19.53 4.11 8.36
CA LEU A 277 19.16 5.28 7.55
C LEU A 277 17.82 5.91 7.97
N GLY A 278 17.16 5.34 8.97
CA GLY A 278 15.84 5.76 9.45
C GLY A 278 14.70 5.39 8.51
N LEU A 279 14.88 4.37 7.67
CA LEU A 279 13.81 3.78 6.87
C LEU A 279 13.12 2.68 7.67
N ARG A 280 11.81 2.53 7.49
CA ARG A 280 11.11 1.28 7.84
C ARG A 280 11.16 0.30 6.66
N VAL A 281 11.04 -0.99 6.94
CA VAL A 281 11.00 -2.07 5.95
C VAL A 281 9.69 -2.85 6.08
N VAL A 282 8.83 -2.78 5.06
CA VAL A 282 7.56 -3.52 5.00
C VAL A 282 7.58 -4.45 3.79
N VAL A 283 7.68 -5.76 4.01
CA VAL A 283 7.89 -6.73 2.91
C VAL A 283 6.58 -7.24 2.31
N TRP A 284 6.60 -7.58 1.02
CA TRP A 284 5.44 -8.15 0.31
C TRP A 284 5.83 -9.33 -0.61
N THR A 285 4.92 -10.17 -1.07
CA THR A 285 3.68 -10.57 -0.37
C THR A 285 3.99 -11.87 0.36
N VAL A 286 3.85 -11.90 1.68
CA VAL A 286 4.29 -13.05 2.51
C VAL A 286 3.08 -13.82 3.02
N ASN A 287 2.91 -15.05 2.55
CA ASN A 287 1.66 -15.81 2.76
C ASN A 287 1.83 -17.09 3.60
N LYS A 288 3.03 -17.66 3.64
CA LYS A 288 3.29 -18.90 4.39
C LYS A 288 3.67 -18.60 5.84
N PRO A 289 3.17 -19.35 6.82
CA PRO A 289 3.50 -19.13 8.23
C PRO A 289 5.00 -19.11 8.52
N GLU A 290 5.78 -20.00 7.89
CA GLU A 290 7.23 -20.07 8.03
C GLU A 290 7.95 -18.84 7.47
N ASP A 291 7.51 -18.32 6.32
CA ASP A 291 8.08 -17.11 5.73
C ASP A 291 7.69 -15.88 6.58
N ILE A 292 6.45 -15.82 7.06
CA ILE A 292 5.98 -14.77 7.98
C ILE A 292 6.84 -14.73 9.25
N ALA A 293 7.03 -15.89 9.88
CA ALA A 293 7.86 -16.00 11.08
C ALA A 293 9.30 -15.59 10.81
N GLY A 294 9.89 -16.04 9.70
CA GLY A 294 11.24 -15.69 9.29
C GLY A 294 11.42 -14.19 9.04
N MET A 295 10.44 -13.54 8.39
CA MET A 295 10.47 -12.09 8.15
C MET A 295 10.39 -11.29 9.45
N ILE A 296 9.53 -11.70 10.40
CA ILE A 296 9.48 -11.10 11.75
C ILE A 296 10.83 -11.26 12.47
N GLU A 297 11.45 -12.45 12.40
CA GLU A 297 12.72 -12.75 13.08
C GLU A 297 13.90 -11.92 12.57
N ILE A 298 13.96 -11.63 11.26
CA ILE A 298 15.01 -10.78 10.69
C ILE A 298 14.76 -9.27 10.90
N GLY A 299 13.64 -8.90 11.55
CA GLY A 299 13.38 -7.55 12.03
C GLY A 299 12.67 -6.62 11.05
N VAL A 300 11.84 -7.14 10.13
CA VAL A 300 10.99 -6.24 9.31
C VAL A 300 10.00 -5.47 10.19
N ASP A 301 9.65 -4.25 9.78
CA ASP A 301 8.69 -3.40 10.50
C ASP A 301 7.24 -3.73 10.16
N GLY A 302 6.99 -4.51 9.12
CA GLY A 302 5.65 -4.91 8.71
C GLY A 302 5.64 -5.94 7.58
N ILE A 303 4.49 -6.54 7.35
CA ILE A 303 4.26 -7.53 6.30
C ILE A 303 2.94 -7.24 5.59
N ILE A 304 2.99 -7.22 4.27
CA ILE A 304 1.84 -7.25 3.37
C ILE A 304 1.53 -8.70 3.02
N SER A 305 0.31 -9.17 3.32
CA SER A 305 -0.08 -10.57 3.14
C SER A 305 -1.46 -10.73 2.50
N ASP A 306 -1.59 -11.70 1.59
CA ASP A 306 -2.89 -12.18 1.11
C ASP A 306 -3.66 -12.93 2.19
N ARG A 307 -2.94 -13.42 3.22
CA ARG A 307 -3.41 -14.21 4.35
C ARG A 307 -3.25 -13.44 5.67
N PRO A 308 -3.96 -12.30 5.86
CA PRO A 308 -3.90 -11.55 7.09
C PRO A 308 -4.32 -12.39 8.31
N ASP A 309 -5.12 -13.44 8.12
CA ASP A 309 -5.47 -14.43 9.15
C ASP A 309 -4.25 -15.17 9.68
N LEU A 310 -3.38 -15.65 8.78
CA LEU A 310 -2.16 -16.35 9.14
C LEU A 310 -1.12 -15.37 9.69
N LEU A 311 -0.99 -14.18 9.08
CA LEU A 311 -0.08 -13.13 9.55
C LEU A 311 -0.38 -12.73 10.99
N ARG A 312 -1.65 -12.45 11.31
CA ARG A 312 -2.05 -12.11 12.68
C ARG A 312 -1.77 -13.22 13.67
N ARG A 313 -2.09 -14.47 13.31
CA ARG A 313 -1.83 -15.62 14.18
C ARG A 313 -0.34 -15.73 14.51
N VAL A 314 0.52 -15.74 13.49
CA VAL A 314 1.98 -15.87 13.67
C VAL A 314 2.54 -14.66 14.41
N ALA A 315 2.10 -13.44 14.10
CA ALA A 315 2.50 -12.24 14.82
C ALA A 315 2.14 -12.33 16.32
N GLY A 316 0.92 -12.78 16.64
CA GLY A 316 0.49 -13.00 18.03
C GLY A 316 1.31 -14.07 18.75
N GLU A 317 1.64 -15.17 18.08
CA GLU A 317 2.53 -16.22 18.60
C GLU A 317 3.96 -15.69 18.87
N LYS A 318 4.40 -14.68 18.12
CA LYS A 318 5.67 -13.95 18.32
C LYS A 318 5.58 -12.82 19.36
N GLY A 319 4.43 -12.65 20.02
CA GLY A 319 4.23 -11.65 21.06
C GLY A 319 3.94 -10.23 20.56
N ILE A 320 3.64 -10.07 19.26
CA ILE A 320 3.21 -8.79 18.69
C ILE A 320 1.77 -8.51 19.12
N ALA A 321 1.52 -7.31 19.62
CA ALA A 321 0.18 -6.86 19.98
C ALA A 321 -0.71 -6.78 18.74
N LEU A 322 -1.89 -7.39 18.80
CA LEU A 322 -2.81 -7.46 17.67
C LEU A 322 -3.87 -6.35 17.75
N PRO A 323 -4.12 -5.58 16.67
CA PRO A 323 -5.23 -4.63 16.65
C PRO A 323 -6.58 -5.35 16.79
N ALA A 324 -7.53 -4.72 17.48
CA ALA A 324 -8.88 -5.24 17.61
C ALA A 324 -9.67 -5.07 16.30
N GLY A 325 -10.56 -6.02 16.01
CA GLY A 325 -11.46 -5.96 14.88
C GLY A 325 -12.59 -4.95 15.07
N THR A 326 -13.05 -4.38 13.96
CA THR A 326 -14.21 -3.48 13.87
C THR A 326 -15.16 -4.03 12.80
N PRO A 327 -16.03 -4.98 13.14
CA PRO A 327 -16.93 -5.60 12.17
C PRO A 327 -17.83 -4.59 11.47
N VAL A 328 -18.02 -4.76 10.17
CA VAL A 328 -18.85 -3.89 9.34
C VAL A 328 -19.38 -4.68 8.16
N GLU A 329 -20.64 -4.44 7.78
CA GLU A 329 -21.18 -4.96 6.53
C GLU A 329 -20.79 -4.05 5.37
N PRO A 330 -20.38 -4.60 4.20
CA PRO A 330 -20.08 -3.83 3.01
C PRO A 330 -21.29 -3.07 2.44
#